data_AF-A0A4U7C109-F1
#
_entry.id   AF-A0A4U7C109-F1
#
_cell.length_a   1.000
_cell.length_b   1.000
_cell.length_c   1.000
_cell.angle_alpha   90.00
_cell.angle_beta   90.00
_cell.angle_gamma   90.00
#
_symmetry.space_group_name_H-M   'P 1'
#
loop_
_entity.id
_entity.type
_entity.pdbx_description
1 polymer ?
#
loop_
_entity_poly.entity_id
_entity_poly.type
_entity_poly.pdbx_seq_one_letter_code
_entity_poly.pdbx_strand_id
1 'polypeptide(L)'
;MSDDRAQTVLDFVVGMSVFLVAVGFTFAFVPSLLEPYAVGEGATVIVAERGAARLAESSLVGAGSTATLSHACTVAFFNGTDPATAADTFGCDWTANADDLHAELGVDEVRGLNLTVTRNGTVESIGSGAASAHMRAGPAPPRGESVSAASRIVAIDDPNDPEGAQTYRLTLRVW
;
A
#
# COMPACT_ATOMS: atom_id res chain seq x y z
N MET A 1 62.19 -13.63 41.08
CA MET A 1 62.11 -12.70 39.95
C MET A 1 60.78 -12.94 39.29
N SER A 2 59.89 -11.95 39.31
CA SER A 2 58.57 -12.05 38.69
C SER A 2 58.70 -12.23 37.19
N ASP A 3 58.05 -13.25 36.64
CA ASP A 3 57.74 -13.31 35.22
C ASP A 3 56.75 -12.18 34.92
N ASP A 4 57.27 -11.06 34.41
CA ASP A 4 56.46 -10.05 33.72
C ASP A 4 55.90 -10.70 32.47
N ARG A 5 54.73 -11.29 32.63
CA ARG A 5 53.97 -11.99 31.60
C ARG A 5 53.43 -10.94 30.63
N ALA A 6 54.26 -10.51 29.69
CA ALA A 6 53.83 -9.69 28.57
C ALA A 6 52.69 -10.43 27.84
N GLN A 7 51.48 -9.89 27.98
CA GLN A 7 50.31 -10.32 27.23
C GLN A 7 50.68 -10.35 25.75
N THR A 8 50.56 -11.51 25.12
CA THR A 8 51.23 -11.75 23.84
C THR A 8 50.61 -10.86 22.75
N VAL A 9 51.44 -10.36 21.81
CA VAL A 9 50.97 -9.59 20.66
C VAL A 9 49.83 -10.31 19.91
N LEU A 10 49.83 -11.65 19.97
CA LEU A 10 48.79 -12.50 19.39
C LEU A 10 47.43 -12.31 20.09
N ASP A 11 47.39 -12.22 21.42
CA ASP A 11 46.16 -11.94 22.18
C ASP A 11 45.58 -10.56 21.82
N PHE A 12 46.45 -9.57 21.60
CA PHE A 12 46.04 -8.23 21.15
C PHE A 12 45.44 -8.27 19.73
N VAL A 13 46.09 -8.97 18.79
CA VAL A 13 45.58 -9.09 17.41
C VAL A 13 44.23 -9.81 17.39
N VAL A 14 44.08 -10.89 18.15
CA VAL A 14 42.82 -11.62 18.24
C VAL A 14 41.73 -10.73 18.86
N GLY A 15 42.03 -10.05 19.96
CA GLY A 15 41.08 -9.14 20.62
C GLY A 15 40.64 -8.00 19.72
N MET A 16 41.57 -7.35 19.03
CA MET A 16 41.27 -6.28 18.08
C MET A 16 40.46 -6.79 16.88
N SER A 17 40.77 -7.99 16.37
CA SER A 17 40.01 -8.60 15.26
C SER A 17 38.56 -8.88 15.66
N VAL A 18 38.34 -9.50 16.82
CA VAL A 18 36.98 -9.77 17.34
C VAL A 18 36.24 -8.46 17.59
N PHE A 19 36.92 -7.46 18.17
CA PHE A 19 36.33 -6.14 18.40
C PHE A 19 35.88 -5.47 17.10
N LEU A 20 36.74 -5.42 16.08
CA LEU A 20 36.41 -4.82 14.79
C LEU A 20 35.27 -5.55 14.07
N VAL A 21 35.24 -6.89 14.13
CA VAL A 21 34.12 -7.68 13.60
C VAL A 21 32.82 -7.35 14.34
N ALA A 22 32.85 -7.27 15.67
CA ALA A 22 31.67 -6.95 16.47
C ALA A 22 31.16 -5.51 16.19
N VAL A 23 32.06 -4.53 16.08
CA VAL A 23 31.71 -3.14 15.74
C VAL A 23 31.16 -3.05 14.32
N GLY A 24 31.81 -3.71 13.35
CA GLY A 24 31.32 -3.79 11.97
C GLY A 24 29.93 -4.41 11.87
N PHE A 25 29.70 -5.51 12.60
CA PHE A 25 28.37 -6.14 12.71
C PHE A 25 27.35 -5.18 13.34
N THR A 26 27.72 -4.46 14.40
CA THR A 26 26.83 -3.48 15.05
C THR A 26 26.37 -2.43 14.06
N PHE A 27 27.28 -1.80 13.31
CA PHE A 27 26.91 -0.79 12.32
C PHE A 27 26.16 -1.37 11.10
N ALA A 28 26.42 -2.62 10.73
CA ALA A 28 25.73 -3.26 9.61
C ALA A 28 24.30 -3.72 9.96
N PHE A 29 24.05 -4.18 11.20
CA PHE A 29 22.80 -4.84 11.56
C PHE A 29 21.90 -4.02 12.49
N VAL A 30 22.44 -3.23 13.43
CA VAL A 30 21.61 -2.44 14.36
C VAL A 30 20.66 -1.46 13.66
N PRO A 31 21.05 -0.74 12.59
CA PRO A 31 20.12 0.15 11.90
C PRO A 31 18.84 -0.56 11.43
N SER A 32 18.97 -1.77 10.86
CA SER A 32 17.82 -2.57 10.39
C SER A 32 16.86 -3.00 11.52
N LEU A 33 17.36 -3.16 12.74
CA LEU A 33 16.52 -3.47 13.91
C LEU A 33 15.72 -2.25 14.39
N LEU A 34 16.17 -1.04 14.04
CA LEU A 34 15.57 0.22 14.45
C LEU A 34 14.66 0.83 13.36
N GLU A 35 14.78 0.35 12.11
CA GLU A 35 13.91 0.76 10.99
C GLU A 35 12.42 0.78 11.36
N PRO A 36 11.82 -0.27 11.99
CA PRO A 36 10.40 -0.28 12.35
C PRO A 36 9.95 0.82 13.33
N TYR A 37 10.91 1.45 14.01
CA TYR A 37 10.68 2.50 15.00
C TYR A 37 11.08 3.88 14.47
N ALA A 38 11.56 3.98 13.23
CA ALA A 38 11.85 5.24 12.58
C ALA A 38 10.54 6.05 12.44
N VAL A 39 10.63 7.33 12.79
CA VAL A 39 9.49 8.26 12.80
C VAL A 39 8.93 8.37 11.39
N GLY A 40 7.69 7.89 11.17
CA GLY A 40 6.98 8.01 9.90
C GLY A 40 6.34 6.70 9.41
N GLU A 41 6.92 5.55 9.75
CA GLU A 41 6.46 4.25 9.23
C GLU A 41 5.10 3.84 9.81
N GLY A 42 4.85 4.14 11.09
CA GLY A 42 3.51 3.99 11.67
C GLY A 42 2.45 4.88 11.00
N ALA A 43 2.84 6.05 10.47
CA ALA A 43 1.91 6.94 9.78
C ALA A 43 1.55 6.41 8.39
N THR A 44 2.43 5.72 7.67
CA THR A 44 2.10 5.12 6.36
C THR A 44 1.17 3.92 6.53
N VAL A 45 1.36 3.11 7.59
CA VAL A 45 0.43 2.04 7.96
C VAL A 45 -0.97 2.59 8.25
N ILE A 46 -1.09 3.66 9.06
CA ILE A 46 -2.39 4.28 9.37
C ILE A 46 -3.05 4.84 8.10
N VAL A 47 -2.29 5.49 7.21
CA VAL A 47 -2.83 6.01 5.94
C VAL A 47 -3.29 4.87 5.04
N ALA A 48 -2.53 3.78 4.94
CA ALA A 48 -2.94 2.60 4.17
C ALA A 48 -4.26 2.02 4.70
N GLU A 49 -4.36 1.79 6.01
CA GLU A 49 -5.56 1.20 6.63
C GLU A 49 -6.79 2.10 6.51
N ARG A 50 -6.65 3.39 6.86
CA ARG A 50 -7.77 4.35 6.78
C ARG A 50 -8.16 4.62 5.33
N GLY A 51 -7.20 4.72 4.42
CA GLY A 51 -7.46 4.94 3.00
C GLY A 51 -8.15 3.74 2.35
N ALA A 52 -7.68 2.52 2.63
CA ALA A 52 -8.34 1.31 2.14
C ALA A 52 -9.77 1.17 2.69
N ALA A 53 -9.99 1.48 3.98
CA ALA A 53 -11.33 1.52 4.57
C ALA A 53 -12.20 2.59 3.91
N ARG A 54 -11.70 3.83 3.77
CA ARG A 54 -12.42 4.94 3.12
C ARG A 54 -12.88 4.54 1.73
N LEU A 55 -12.00 3.98 0.90
CA LEU A 55 -12.33 3.54 -0.45
C LEU A 55 -13.40 2.45 -0.46
N ALA A 56 -13.25 1.42 0.38
CA ALA A 56 -14.12 0.25 0.38
C ALA A 56 -15.47 0.45 1.08
N GLU A 57 -15.53 1.37 2.05
CA GLU A 57 -16.69 1.54 2.93
C GLU A 57 -17.43 2.87 2.71
N SER A 58 -16.82 3.81 1.97
CA SER A 58 -17.41 5.11 1.67
C SER A 58 -17.34 5.43 0.18
N SER A 59 -16.14 5.63 -0.38
CA SER A 59 -15.98 6.21 -1.71
C SER A 59 -16.58 5.35 -2.82
N LEU A 60 -16.38 4.03 -2.74
CA LEU A 60 -16.80 3.09 -3.79
C LEU A 60 -17.98 2.21 -3.36
N VAL A 61 -18.65 2.52 -2.25
CA VAL A 61 -19.68 1.66 -1.67
C VAL A 61 -20.88 1.49 -2.62
N GLY A 62 -21.40 0.27 -2.70
CA GLY A 62 -22.61 -0.07 -3.45
C GLY A 62 -23.87 0.00 -2.59
N ALA A 63 -25.04 -0.04 -3.25
CA ALA A 63 -26.31 -0.23 -2.55
C ALA A 63 -26.34 -1.65 -1.96
N GLY A 64 -26.08 -1.78 -0.65
CA GLY A 64 -26.00 -3.09 0.00
C GLY A 64 -25.27 -3.07 1.34
N SER A 65 -24.55 -4.15 1.63
CA SER A 65 -23.75 -4.30 2.85
C SER A 65 -22.43 -3.55 2.76
N THR A 66 -21.83 -3.27 3.92
CA THR A 66 -20.41 -2.93 4.01
C THR A 66 -19.59 -4.04 3.30
N ALA A 67 -18.56 -3.63 2.55
CA ALA A 67 -17.74 -4.48 1.66
C ALA A 67 -18.33 -4.90 0.30
N THR A 68 -19.47 -4.35 -0.14
CA THR A 68 -19.90 -4.44 -1.55
C THR A 68 -19.66 -3.10 -2.23
N LEU A 69 -18.93 -3.08 -3.35
CA LEU A 69 -18.68 -1.87 -4.11
C LEU A 69 -19.71 -1.70 -5.23
N SER A 70 -20.07 -0.46 -5.53
CA SER A 70 -20.86 -0.12 -6.71
C SER A 70 -20.03 -0.37 -7.96
N HIS A 71 -20.50 -1.24 -8.86
CA HIS A 71 -19.82 -1.50 -10.12
C HIS A 71 -19.65 -0.20 -10.94
N ALA A 72 -20.73 0.57 -11.10
CA ALA A 72 -20.70 1.81 -11.88
C ALA A 72 -19.74 2.84 -11.28
N CYS A 73 -19.79 3.08 -9.96
CA CYS A 73 -18.88 4.05 -9.33
C CYS A 73 -17.43 3.59 -9.32
N THR A 74 -17.18 2.29 -9.17
CA THR A 74 -15.83 1.75 -9.20
C THR A 74 -15.22 1.90 -10.58
N VAL A 75 -15.94 1.53 -11.64
CA VAL A 75 -15.48 1.71 -13.03
C VAL A 75 -15.29 3.19 -13.35
N ALA A 76 -16.24 4.06 -12.97
CA ALA A 76 -16.14 5.50 -13.22
C ALA A 76 -14.93 6.14 -12.50
N PHE A 77 -14.66 5.72 -11.26
CA PHE A 77 -13.52 6.18 -10.46
C PHE A 77 -12.19 5.85 -11.14
N PHE A 78 -11.99 4.59 -11.57
CA PHE A 78 -10.75 4.15 -12.23
C PHE A 78 -10.60 4.67 -13.67
N ASN A 79 -11.69 5.06 -14.33
CA ASN A 79 -11.66 5.70 -15.65
C ASN A 79 -11.41 7.22 -15.61
N GLY A 80 -11.19 7.81 -14.42
CA GLY A 80 -10.93 9.24 -14.31
C GLY A 80 -12.16 10.10 -14.60
N THR A 81 -13.37 9.57 -14.39
CA THR A 81 -14.60 10.36 -14.53
C THR A 81 -14.55 11.56 -13.57
N ASP A 82 -15.06 12.71 -13.98
CA ASP A 82 -15.18 13.87 -13.10
C ASP A 82 -16.19 13.61 -11.96
N PRO A 83 -15.93 14.05 -10.71
CA PRO A 83 -16.82 13.82 -9.57
C PRO A 83 -18.25 14.31 -9.78
N ALA A 84 -18.44 15.50 -10.36
CA ALA A 84 -19.79 16.03 -10.58
C ALA A 84 -20.55 15.18 -11.60
N THR A 85 -19.87 14.74 -12.67
CA THR A 85 -20.45 13.85 -13.68
C THR A 85 -20.83 12.50 -13.08
N ALA A 86 -19.99 11.93 -12.22
CA ALA A 86 -20.25 10.64 -11.59
C ALA A 86 -21.37 10.71 -10.55
N ALA A 87 -21.46 11.80 -9.78
CA ALA A 87 -22.57 12.06 -8.87
C ALA A 87 -23.90 12.14 -9.64
N ASP A 88 -23.94 12.91 -10.72
CA ASP A 88 -25.17 13.10 -11.52
C ASP A 88 -25.59 11.83 -12.27
N THR A 89 -24.63 11.07 -12.81
CA THR A 89 -24.92 9.92 -13.69
C THR A 89 -25.11 8.62 -12.91
N PHE A 90 -24.31 8.40 -11.87
CA PHE A 90 -24.20 7.12 -11.17
C PHE A 90 -24.49 7.23 -9.66
N GLY A 91 -24.68 8.44 -9.12
CA GLY A 91 -24.92 8.65 -7.68
C GLY A 91 -23.68 8.40 -6.83
N CYS A 92 -22.47 8.61 -7.36
CA CYS A 92 -21.22 8.41 -6.63
C CYS A 92 -20.91 9.59 -5.70
N ASP A 93 -20.26 9.31 -4.57
CA ASP A 93 -19.99 10.30 -3.50
C ASP A 93 -18.48 10.45 -3.20
N TRP A 94 -17.62 10.08 -4.15
CA TRP A 94 -16.18 10.37 -4.05
C TRP A 94 -15.89 11.81 -4.47
N THR A 95 -14.87 12.40 -3.84
CA THR A 95 -14.49 13.81 -4.00
C THR A 95 -13.46 14.03 -5.09
N ALA A 96 -12.62 13.03 -5.34
CA ALA A 96 -11.72 12.96 -6.48
C ALA A 96 -11.65 11.52 -7.01
N ASN A 97 -11.16 11.35 -8.24
CA ASN A 97 -11.10 10.05 -8.92
C ASN A 97 -9.72 9.39 -8.78
N ALA A 98 -9.50 8.28 -9.48
CA ALA A 98 -8.24 7.54 -9.42
C ALA A 98 -7.01 8.32 -9.91
N ASP A 99 -7.19 9.33 -10.77
CA ASP A 99 -6.08 10.14 -11.28
C ASP A 99 -5.56 11.13 -10.21
N ASP A 100 -6.40 11.48 -9.24
CA ASP A 100 -6.06 12.32 -8.08
C ASP A 100 -6.43 11.61 -6.77
N LEU A 101 -5.81 10.44 -6.58
CA LEU A 101 -6.01 9.60 -5.39
C LEU A 101 -5.59 10.32 -4.09
N HIS A 102 -4.63 11.24 -4.17
CA HIS A 102 -4.17 12.05 -3.04
C HIS A 102 -5.27 12.97 -2.54
N ALA A 103 -5.97 13.67 -3.43
CA ALA A 103 -7.12 14.50 -3.06
C ALA A 103 -8.25 13.66 -2.45
N GLU A 104 -8.57 12.50 -3.04
CA GLU A 104 -9.65 11.63 -2.53
C GLU A 104 -9.36 11.11 -1.11
N LEU A 105 -8.09 10.80 -0.83
CA LEU A 105 -7.69 10.28 0.48
C LEU A 105 -7.26 11.38 1.48
N GLY A 106 -7.16 12.64 1.03
CA GLY A 106 -6.65 13.74 1.84
C GLY A 106 -5.20 13.52 2.29
N VAL A 107 -4.37 12.92 1.43
CA VAL A 107 -2.96 12.58 1.71
C VAL A 107 -2.06 13.54 0.94
N ASP A 108 -1.00 14.00 1.59
CA ASP A 108 0.01 14.88 0.98
C ASP A 108 0.76 14.19 -0.17
N GLU A 109 1.03 14.93 -1.25
CA GLU A 109 1.71 14.46 -2.47
C GLU A 109 3.14 13.93 -2.22
N VAL A 110 3.78 14.31 -1.11
CA VAL A 110 5.11 13.77 -0.75
C VAL A 110 5.10 12.26 -0.50
N ARG A 111 3.93 11.66 -0.26
CA ARG A 111 3.79 10.20 -0.10
C ARG A 111 3.41 9.55 -1.41
N GLY A 112 3.96 8.39 -1.68
CA GLY A 112 3.51 7.58 -2.80
C GLY A 112 2.26 6.78 -2.46
N LEU A 113 1.30 6.74 -3.39
CA LEU A 113 0.08 5.95 -3.28
C LEU A 113 -0.05 5.02 -4.47
N ASN A 114 -0.40 3.76 -4.22
CA ASN A 114 -0.76 2.80 -5.26
C ASN A 114 -2.00 2.02 -4.84
N LEU A 115 -3.06 2.14 -5.63
CA LEU A 115 -4.29 1.38 -5.45
C LEU A 115 -4.40 0.32 -6.52
N THR A 116 -4.75 -0.90 -6.13
CA THR A 116 -5.04 -1.99 -7.06
C THR A 116 -6.24 -2.80 -6.60
N VAL A 117 -7.09 -3.22 -7.53
CA VAL A 117 -8.10 -4.26 -7.28
C VAL A 117 -7.69 -5.51 -8.05
N THR A 118 -7.64 -6.64 -7.35
CA THR A 118 -7.16 -7.90 -7.91
C THR A 118 -8.15 -9.04 -7.71
N ARG A 119 -8.20 -9.97 -8.66
CA ARG A 119 -8.85 -11.26 -8.53
C ARG A 119 -7.80 -12.34 -8.79
N ASN A 120 -7.76 -13.37 -7.95
CA ASN A 120 -6.76 -14.45 -8.04
C ASN A 120 -5.30 -13.96 -8.16
N GLY A 121 -4.98 -12.82 -7.54
CA GLY A 121 -3.64 -12.23 -7.53
C GLY A 121 -3.28 -11.42 -8.79
N THR A 122 -4.18 -11.31 -9.76
CA THR A 122 -3.98 -10.53 -10.99
C THR A 122 -4.78 -9.24 -10.93
N VAL A 123 -4.21 -8.12 -11.42
CA VAL A 123 -4.94 -6.87 -11.57
C VAL A 123 -5.96 -7.05 -12.68
N GLU A 124 -7.22 -6.77 -12.37
CA GLU A 124 -8.32 -6.97 -13.30
C GLU A 124 -8.63 -5.72 -14.10
N SER A 125 -9.27 -5.93 -15.25
CA SER A 125 -10.03 -4.89 -15.94
C SER A 125 -11.52 -5.22 -15.80
N ILE A 126 -12.31 -4.28 -15.29
CA ILE A 126 -13.75 -4.48 -15.04
C ILE A 126 -14.56 -3.62 -16.02
N GLY A 127 -15.67 -4.16 -16.51
CA GLY A 127 -16.50 -3.56 -17.54
C GLY A 127 -16.29 -4.19 -18.92
N SER A 128 -16.92 -3.63 -19.95
CA SER A 128 -16.91 -4.21 -21.30
C SER A 128 -16.46 -3.22 -22.37
N GLY A 129 -15.69 -3.71 -23.34
CA GLY A 129 -15.25 -2.94 -24.51
C GLY A 129 -14.47 -1.67 -24.13
N ALA A 130 -14.80 -0.56 -24.79
CA ALA A 130 -14.14 0.73 -24.57
C ALA A 130 -14.43 1.37 -23.19
N ALA A 131 -15.38 0.82 -22.42
CA ALA A 131 -15.72 1.28 -21.08
C ALA A 131 -15.02 0.49 -19.96
N SER A 132 -14.16 -0.49 -20.31
CA SER A 132 -13.44 -1.27 -19.30
C SER A 132 -12.45 -0.39 -18.54
N ALA A 133 -12.52 -0.41 -17.21
CA ALA A 133 -11.56 0.27 -16.35
C ALA A 133 -10.45 -0.69 -15.92
N HIS A 134 -9.20 -0.26 -16.10
CA HIS A 134 -8.05 -0.98 -15.58
C HIS A 134 -7.92 -0.67 -14.09
N MET A 135 -8.01 -1.69 -13.22
CA MET A 135 -8.21 -1.47 -11.78
C MET A 135 -6.91 -1.18 -11.02
N ARG A 136 -6.21 -0.14 -11.45
CA ARG A 136 -4.95 0.35 -10.90
C ARG A 136 -4.94 1.87 -10.91
N ALA A 137 -4.53 2.48 -9.81
CA ALA A 137 -4.28 3.91 -9.70
C ALA A 137 -2.92 4.18 -9.06
N GLY A 138 -2.29 5.29 -9.45
CA GLY A 138 -0.98 5.71 -8.95
C GLY A 138 0.22 4.91 -9.48
N PRO A 139 1.46 5.39 -9.21
CA PRO A 139 2.69 4.76 -9.66
C PRO A 139 2.90 3.37 -9.05
N ALA A 140 3.78 2.57 -9.65
CA ALA A 140 4.19 1.31 -9.05
C ALA A 140 5.01 1.55 -7.77
N PRO A 141 4.84 0.73 -6.71
CA PRO A 141 5.64 0.87 -5.50
C PRO A 141 7.14 0.74 -5.79
N PRO A 142 8.00 1.52 -5.10
CA PRO A 142 9.44 1.44 -5.23
C PRO A 142 9.95 0.08 -4.73
N ARG A 143 11.14 -0.31 -5.19
CA ARG A 143 11.80 -1.57 -4.77
C ARG A 143 12.83 -1.40 -3.65
N GLY A 144 13.17 -0.16 -3.31
CA GLY A 144 14.28 0.18 -2.39
C GLY A 144 13.85 0.88 -1.10
N GLU A 145 12.54 1.01 -0.85
CA GLU A 145 11.98 1.70 0.30
C GLU A 145 10.90 0.83 0.94
N SER A 146 10.61 1.08 2.23
CA SER A 146 9.52 0.40 2.94
C SER A 146 8.18 0.78 2.33
N VAL A 147 7.32 -0.21 2.11
CA VAL A 147 5.96 -0.02 1.61
C VAL A 147 4.98 -0.60 2.62
N SER A 148 4.15 0.27 3.18
CA SER A 148 3.00 -0.13 4.00
C SER A 148 1.81 -0.46 3.11
N ALA A 149 1.08 -1.53 3.43
CA ALA A 149 -0.07 -1.93 2.63
C ALA A 149 -1.24 -2.38 3.50
N ALA A 150 -2.45 -2.02 3.08
CA ALA A 150 -3.70 -2.49 3.67
C ALA A 150 -4.58 -3.08 2.58
N SER A 151 -5.33 -4.12 2.92
CA SER A 151 -6.25 -4.79 1.99
C SER A 151 -7.67 -4.87 2.54
N ARG A 152 -8.65 -4.84 1.65
CA ARG A 152 -10.05 -5.17 1.92
C ARG A 152 -10.51 -6.23 0.93
N ILE A 153 -11.21 -7.24 1.43
CA ILE A 153 -11.93 -8.19 0.59
C ILE A 153 -13.29 -7.56 0.30
N VAL A 154 -13.60 -7.39 -0.97
CA VAL A 154 -14.80 -6.69 -1.42
C VAL A 154 -15.51 -7.49 -2.49
N ALA A 155 -16.82 -7.36 -2.57
CA ALA A 155 -17.61 -7.86 -3.68
C ALA A 155 -17.88 -6.73 -4.68
N ILE A 156 -17.80 -7.01 -5.97
CA ILE A 156 -18.27 -6.09 -7.03
C ILE A 156 -19.32 -6.86 -7.82
N ASP A 157 -20.53 -6.30 -7.88
CA ASP A 157 -21.67 -6.87 -8.60
C ASP A 157 -21.78 -6.20 -9.96
N ASP A 158 -21.21 -6.83 -11.00
CA ASP A 158 -21.38 -6.36 -12.38
C ASP A 158 -22.74 -6.85 -12.88
N PRO A 159 -23.69 -5.94 -13.19
CA PRO A 159 -25.01 -6.34 -13.67
C PRO A 159 -24.99 -7.09 -15.01
N ASN A 160 -23.86 -7.07 -15.73
CA ASN A 160 -23.67 -7.78 -16.98
C ASN A 160 -22.96 -9.14 -16.80
N ASP A 161 -22.42 -9.43 -15.61
CA ASP A 161 -21.78 -10.71 -15.32
C ASP A 161 -22.83 -11.74 -14.88
N PRO A 162 -23.05 -12.83 -15.65
CA PRO A 162 -24.01 -13.87 -15.29
C PRO A 162 -23.64 -14.63 -14.01
N GLU A 163 -22.38 -14.55 -13.55
CA GLU A 163 -21.93 -15.17 -12.30
C GLU A 163 -22.32 -14.35 -11.05
N GLY A 164 -22.85 -13.14 -11.22
CA GLY A 164 -23.28 -12.25 -10.14
C GLY A 164 -22.11 -11.57 -9.42
N ALA A 165 -22.27 -11.30 -8.12
CA ALA A 165 -21.27 -10.59 -7.34
C ALA A 165 -19.98 -11.39 -7.15
N GLN A 166 -18.86 -10.80 -7.57
CA GLN A 166 -17.56 -11.46 -7.57
C GLN A 166 -16.65 -10.88 -6.49
N THR A 167 -15.81 -11.73 -5.90
CA THR A 167 -14.91 -11.33 -4.81
C THR A 167 -13.56 -10.84 -5.35
N TYR A 168 -13.13 -9.69 -4.87
CA TYR A 168 -11.86 -9.06 -5.19
C TYR A 168 -11.10 -8.66 -3.93
N ARG A 169 -9.81 -8.42 -4.09
CA ARG A 169 -8.95 -7.80 -3.08
C ARG A 169 -8.58 -6.39 -3.54
N LEU A 170 -9.13 -5.39 -2.86
CA LEU A 170 -8.68 -4.00 -2.96
C LEU A 170 -7.47 -3.82 -2.06
N THR A 171 -6.36 -3.34 -2.60
CA THR A 171 -5.10 -3.11 -1.87
C THR A 171 -4.63 -1.69 -2.10
N LEU A 172 -4.47 -0.93 -1.00
CA LEU A 172 -3.81 0.37 -1.00
C LEU A 172 -2.40 0.20 -0.44
N ARG A 173 -1.40 0.69 -1.17
CA ARG A 173 0.01 0.71 -0.77
C ARG A 173 0.47 2.16 -0.63
N VAL A 174 1.26 2.42 0.40
CA VAL A 174 1.73 3.74 0.79
C VAL A 174 3.21 3.65 1.14
N TRP A 175 4.00 4.60 0.64
CA TRP A 175 5.41 4.77 0.98
C TRP A 175 5.72 6.25 1.20
#